data_AF-A0A6N8ZU08-F1
#
_entry.id   AF-A0A6N8ZU08-F1
#
_cell.length_a   1.000
_cell.length_b   1.000
_cell.length_c   1.000
_cell.angle_alpha   90.00
_cell.angle_beta   90.00
_cell.angle_gamma   90.00
#
_symmetry.space_group_name_H-M   'P 1'
#
loop_
_entity.id
_entity.type
_entity.pdbx_description
1 polymer ?
#
loop_
_entity_poly.entity_id
_entity_poly.type
_entity_poly.pdbx_seq_one_letter_code
_entity_poly.pdbx_strand_id
1 'polypeptide(L)'
;MKKTTVSLFACAVMAVSSLCGAEPSGDSQFAGASSGLEGREQELGMAISVVLKTMNEDESYVHEINDALVKALLSQMQFAKDRDMIDDLIEHEVKTLQPLLKRIRSHYERTGDLEMVMVGMIDRTSCHYQLIFETESKPGYRAWQSPWSRVLTQTRRLGQHDMTEAEVHDIWVRQRLQAYANVIGVGLEVSELGDDGRVWVRAVERDALTAGQ
;
A
#
# COMPACT_ATOMS: atom_id res chain seq x y z
N MET A 1 47.12 46.06 42.32
CA MET A 1 47.92 45.18 41.44
C MET A 1 48.03 45.81 40.05
N LYS A 2 49.27 45.88 39.54
CA LYS A 2 49.81 46.31 38.22
C LYS A 2 48.81 46.15 37.04
N LYS A 3 48.54 47.16 36.17
CA LYS A 3 49.31 47.61 34.96
C LYS A 3 49.83 46.39 34.15
N THR A 4 49.67 46.20 32.83
CA THR A 4 49.85 47.11 31.67
C THR A 4 49.58 46.31 30.36
N THR A 5 49.16 47.02 29.29
CA THR A 5 49.50 46.89 27.84
C THR A 5 49.50 45.55 27.09
N VAL A 6 48.80 45.51 25.93
CA VAL A 6 49.30 44.98 24.62
C VAL A 6 48.53 45.76 23.52
N SER A 7 49.04 46.86 22.98
CA SER A 7 49.96 47.04 21.83
C SER A 7 49.50 46.45 20.49
N LEU A 8 49.07 47.36 19.61
CA LEU A 8 48.96 47.22 18.15
C LEU A 8 50.28 46.69 17.55
N PHE A 9 50.18 45.76 16.60
CA PHE A 9 51.21 45.57 15.58
C PHE A 9 50.54 45.37 14.22
N ALA A 10 50.64 46.42 13.39
CA ALA A 10 50.41 46.34 11.96
C ALA A 10 51.66 45.75 11.31
N CYS A 11 51.49 44.74 10.46
CA CYS A 11 52.49 44.34 9.48
C CYS A 11 51.77 44.00 8.18
N ALA A 12 51.77 44.98 7.28
CA ALA A 12 51.56 44.78 5.87
C ALA A 12 52.92 44.93 5.18
N VAL A 13 53.46 43.83 4.63
CA VAL A 13 54.47 43.90 3.54
C VAL A 13 54.30 42.69 2.60
N MET A 14 53.77 43.03 1.43
CA MET A 14 54.09 42.59 0.06
C MET A 14 54.40 41.12 -0.30
N ALA A 15 53.47 40.60 -1.10
CA ALA A 15 53.60 39.81 -2.33
C ALA A 15 54.95 39.13 -2.66
N VAL A 16 54.91 37.80 -2.75
CA VAL A 16 55.72 37.00 -3.68
C VAL A 16 54.74 36.28 -4.60
N SER A 17 54.84 36.58 -5.90
CA SER A 17 54.00 36.04 -6.96
C SER A 17 54.51 34.69 -7.47
N SER A 18 53.55 33.85 -7.86
CA SER A 18 53.63 32.70 -8.78
C SER A 18 54.41 31.45 -8.36
N LEU A 19 53.65 30.46 -7.90
CA LEU A 19 53.80 29.06 -8.30
C LEU A 19 52.39 28.51 -8.60
N CYS A 20 52.24 27.97 -9.81
CA CYS A 20 51.00 27.46 -10.41
C CYS A 20 50.11 26.66 -9.43
N GLY A 21 48.92 27.18 -9.17
CA GLY A 21 47.74 26.37 -8.90
C GLY A 21 46.84 26.50 -10.12
N ALA A 22 46.59 25.39 -10.84
CA ALA A 22 45.55 25.37 -11.84
C ALA A 22 44.23 25.79 -11.16
N GLU A 23 43.57 26.83 -11.69
CA GLU A 23 42.19 27.11 -11.30
C GLU A 23 41.36 25.86 -11.62
N PRO A 24 40.58 25.31 -10.66
CA PRO A 24 39.68 24.23 -10.98
C PRO A 24 38.66 24.77 -12.00
N SER A 25 38.85 24.36 -13.24
CA SER A 25 37.92 24.62 -14.33
C SER A 25 36.67 23.78 -14.11
N GLY A 26 35.56 24.47 -13.84
CA GLY A 26 34.21 23.89 -13.82
C GLY A 26 33.72 23.57 -12.42
N ASP A 27 32.83 24.42 -11.91
CA ASP A 27 31.90 24.07 -10.85
C ASP A 27 31.02 22.89 -11.32
N SER A 28 31.50 21.65 -11.18
CA SER A 28 30.58 20.53 -11.04
C SER A 28 30.21 20.45 -9.56
N GLN A 29 29.23 21.26 -9.17
CA GLN A 29 28.60 21.15 -7.85
C GLN A 29 28.13 19.70 -7.71
N PHE A 30 28.62 18.98 -6.69
CA PHE A 30 28.23 17.60 -6.44
C PHE A 30 26.71 17.56 -6.25
N ALA A 31 25.99 17.07 -7.26
CA ALA A 31 24.55 16.86 -7.17
C ALA A 31 24.32 15.63 -6.30
N GLY A 32 24.07 15.87 -5.00
CA GLY A 32 23.67 14.81 -4.09
C GLY A 32 22.38 14.14 -4.57
N ALA A 33 22.17 12.89 -4.15
CA ALA A 33 20.94 12.17 -4.46
C ALA A 33 19.73 12.93 -3.86
N SER A 34 18.73 13.23 -4.69
CA SER A 34 17.44 13.75 -4.22
C SER A 34 16.54 12.62 -3.77
N SER A 35 15.81 12.85 -2.69
CA SER A 35 14.81 11.95 -2.14
C SER A 35 13.49 11.96 -2.92
N GLY A 36 13.24 13.02 -3.70
CA GLY A 36 11.95 13.27 -4.35
C GLY A 36 10.89 13.83 -3.38
N LEU A 37 11.29 14.16 -2.15
CA LEU A 37 10.45 14.71 -1.08
C LEU A 37 10.89 16.10 -0.64
N GLU A 38 11.86 16.71 -1.33
CA GLU A 38 12.29 18.08 -1.07
C GLU A 38 11.11 19.06 -1.14
N GLY A 39 10.92 19.87 -0.12
CA GLY A 39 9.77 20.78 0.04
C GLY A 39 8.51 20.11 0.59
N ARG A 40 8.53 18.81 0.90
CA ARG A 40 7.43 18.05 1.53
C ARG A 40 7.83 17.46 2.89
N GLU A 41 8.85 18.01 3.54
CA GLU A 41 9.43 17.48 4.78
C GLU A 41 8.40 17.45 5.92
N GLN A 42 7.49 18.42 5.97
CA GLN A 42 6.41 18.43 6.96
C GLN A 42 5.44 17.27 6.72
N GLU A 43 5.07 17.00 5.47
CA GLU A 43 4.16 15.90 5.12
C GLU A 43 4.81 14.55 5.44
N LEU A 44 6.09 14.38 5.07
CA LEU A 44 6.87 13.21 5.43
C LEU A 44 6.95 13.04 6.95
N GLY A 45 7.27 14.11 7.69
CA GLY A 45 7.36 14.09 9.15
C GLY A 45 6.05 13.68 9.82
N MET A 46 4.91 14.15 9.30
CA MET A 46 3.60 13.72 9.78
C MET A 46 3.32 12.25 9.48
N ALA A 47 3.60 11.80 8.25
CA ALA A 47 3.41 10.40 7.85
C ALA A 47 4.23 9.44 8.73
N ILE A 48 5.52 9.74 8.92
CA ILE A 48 6.40 8.94 9.78
C ILE A 48 5.97 9.01 11.25
N SER A 49 5.49 10.15 11.74
CA SER A 49 4.99 10.26 13.12
C SER A 49 3.80 9.32 13.38
N VAL A 50 2.88 9.17 12.42
CA VAL A 50 1.74 8.24 12.53
C VAL A 50 2.23 6.79 12.56
N VAL A 51 3.18 6.42 11.67
CA VAL A 51 3.78 5.09 11.64
C VAL A 51 4.44 4.76 12.98
N LEU A 52 5.29 5.64 13.49
CA LEU A 52 6.00 5.44 14.76
C LEU A 52 5.04 5.31 15.94
N LYS A 53 4.02 6.18 16.04
CA LYS A 53 3.01 6.09 17.09
C LYS A 53 2.24 4.77 17.05
N THR A 54 1.89 4.30 15.85
CA THR A 54 1.16 3.04 15.68
C THR A 54 2.02 1.84 16.08
N MET A 55 3.27 1.81 15.63
CA MET A 55 4.18 0.69 15.92
C MET A 55 4.71 0.69 17.36
N ASN A 56 4.71 1.83 18.04
CA ASN A 56 5.11 1.95 19.45
C ASN A 56 3.99 1.58 20.42
N GLU A 57 2.76 1.42 19.95
CA GLU A 57 1.65 0.90 20.76
C GLU A 57 1.70 -0.63 20.76
N ASP A 58 2.46 -1.19 21.68
CA ASP A 58 2.62 -2.64 21.87
C ASP A 58 1.90 -3.18 23.12
N GLU A 59 1.22 -2.29 23.87
CA GLU A 59 0.36 -2.70 24.98
C GLU A 59 -0.88 -3.45 24.43
N SER A 60 -1.19 -4.60 25.03
CA SER A 60 -2.22 -5.58 24.60
C SER A 60 -1.85 -6.45 23.40
N TYR A 61 -1.43 -5.88 22.27
CA TYR A 61 -0.88 -6.63 21.13
C TYR A 61 -0.10 -5.74 20.17
N VAL A 62 0.76 -6.36 19.35
CA VAL A 62 1.55 -5.66 18.33
C VAL A 62 0.64 -5.16 17.21
N HIS A 63 0.52 -3.84 17.08
CA HIS A 63 -0.20 -3.18 16.00
C HIS A 63 0.66 -3.11 14.73
N GLU A 64 0.00 -3.17 13.58
CA GLU A 64 0.58 -2.81 12.29
C GLU A 64 -0.08 -1.54 11.76
N ILE A 65 0.55 -0.93 10.75
CA ILE A 65 0.12 0.38 10.23
C ILE A 65 -1.27 0.38 9.58
N ASN A 66 -1.82 -0.80 9.28
CA ASN A 66 -3.13 -0.99 8.65
C ASN A 66 -4.25 -1.40 9.63
N ASP A 67 -3.97 -1.58 10.94
CA ASP A 67 -4.92 -2.12 11.92
C ASP A 67 -6.26 -1.41 11.94
N ALA A 68 -6.24 -0.09 11.89
CA ALA A 68 -7.46 0.71 11.94
C ALA A 68 -8.36 0.42 10.72
N LEU A 69 -7.76 0.30 9.53
CA LEU A 69 -8.48 -0.05 8.31
C LEU A 69 -8.98 -1.50 8.37
N VAL A 70 -8.14 -2.45 8.79
CA VAL A 70 -8.50 -3.85 8.97
C VAL A 70 -9.70 -3.98 9.92
N LYS A 71 -9.65 -3.33 11.09
CA LYS A 71 -10.76 -3.32 12.07
C LYS A 71 -12.04 -2.74 11.48
N ALA A 72 -11.96 -1.64 10.75
CA ALA A 72 -13.13 -1.00 10.13
C ALA A 72 -13.82 -1.93 9.12
N LEU A 73 -13.03 -2.60 8.25
CA LEU A 73 -13.56 -3.54 7.26
C LEU A 73 -14.13 -4.80 7.93
N LEU A 74 -13.45 -5.35 8.94
CA LEU A 74 -13.98 -6.47 9.73
C LEU A 74 -15.30 -6.10 10.41
N SER A 75 -15.41 -4.89 10.97
CA SER A 75 -16.64 -4.43 11.62
C SER A 75 -17.79 -4.28 10.61
N GLN A 76 -17.48 -3.79 9.40
CA GLN A 76 -18.46 -3.69 8.30
C GLN A 76 -18.97 -5.07 7.88
N MET A 77 -18.05 -6.02 7.64
CA MET A 77 -18.41 -7.39 7.25
C MET A 77 -19.17 -8.11 8.37
N GLN A 78 -18.77 -7.95 9.63
CA GLN A 78 -19.49 -8.52 10.77
C GLN A 78 -20.90 -7.95 10.87
N PHE A 79 -21.06 -6.63 10.74
CA PHE A 79 -22.37 -5.98 10.77
C PHE A 79 -23.31 -6.55 9.70
N ALA A 80 -22.79 -6.77 8.50
CA ALA A 80 -23.53 -7.36 7.39
C ALA A 80 -23.84 -8.84 7.64
N LYS A 81 -22.88 -9.62 8.14
CA LYS A 81 -23.07 -11.02 8.54
C LYS A 81 -24.17 -11.16 9.59
N ASP A 82 -24.13 -10.36 10.65
CA ASP A 82 -25.11 -10.40 11.76
C ASP A 82 -26.55 -10.11 11.31
N ARG A 83 -26.72 -9.52 10.11
CA ARG A 83 -28.01 -9.11 9.54
C ARG A 83 -28.38 -9.87 8.29
N ASP A 84 -27.59 -10.86 7.89
CA ASP A 84 -27.80 -11.61 6.64
C ASP A 84 -27.77 -10.69 5.39
N MET A 85 -26.85 -9.72 5.38
CA MET A 85 -26.74 -8.66 4.35
C MET A 85 -25.40 -8.70 3.58
N ILE A 86 -24.73 -9.85 3.52
CA ILE A 86 -23.44 -9.97 2.79
C ILE A 86 -23.62 -9.71 1.29
N ASP A 87 -24.67 -10.27 0.69
CA ASP A 87 -24.97 -10.05 -0.72
C ASP A 87 -25.28 -8.57 -1.01
N ASP A 88 -26.06 -7.92 -0.14
CA ASP A 88 -26.37 -6.49 -0.23
C ASP A 88 -25.11 -5.62 -0.11
N LEU A 89 -24.18 -5.98 0.78
CA LEU A 89 -22.89 -5.31 0.95
C LEU A 89 -22.09 -5.38 -0.35
N ILE A 90 -21.98 -6.56 -0.96
CA ILE A 90 -21.23 -6.76 -2.21
C ILE A 90 -21.90 -6.03 -3.37
N GLU A 91 -23.23 -6.11 -3.50
CA GLU A 91 -23.97 -5.37 -4.54
C GLU A 91 -23.73 -3.86 -4.40
N HIS A 92 -23.77 -3.34 -3.17
CA HIS A 92 -23.52 -1.93 -2.89
C HIS A 92 -22.10 -1.51 -3.27
N GLU A 93 -21.09 -2.32 -2.96
CA GLU A 93 -19.71 -2.06 -3.36
C GLU A 93 -19.55 -2.05 -4.89
N VAL A 94 -20.12 -3.03 -5.59
CA VAL A 94 -20.11 -3.11 -7.06
C VAL A 94 -20.75 -1.86 -7.67
N LYS A 95 -21.90 -1.45 -7.15
CA LYS A 95 -22.62 -0.24 -7.60
C LYS A 95 -21.77 1.02 -7.38
N THR A 96 -21.10 1.11 -6.23
CA THR A 96 -20.26 2.26 -5.88
C THR A 96 -19.04 2.35 -6.78
N LEU A 97 -18.39 1.23 -7.10
CA LEU A 97 -17.21 1.18 -7.96
C LEU A 97 -17.55 1.05 -9.45
N GLN A 98 -18.83 0.99 -9.82
CA GLN A 98 -19.26 0.69 -11.18
C GLN A 98 -18.64 1.60 -12.27
N PRO A 99 -18.46 2.92 -12.07
CA PRO A 99 -17.80 3.78 -13.07
C PRO A 99 -16.34 3.35 -13.34
N LEU A 100 -15.61 2.97 -12.29
CA LEU A 100 -14.24 2.49 -12.40
C LEU A 100 -14.21 1.12 -13.11
N LEU A 101 -15.04 0.18 -12.68
CA LEU A 101 -15.13 -1.16 -13.27
C LEU A 101 -15.48 -1.11 -14.76
N LYS A 102 -16.41 -0.22 -15.17
CA LYS A 102 -16.74 0.01 -16.59
C LYS A 102 -15.59 0.59 -17.40
N ARG A 103 -14.74 1.43 -16.79
CA ARG A 103 -13.53 1.95 -17.45
C ARG A 103 -12.52 0.84 -17.70
N ILE A 104 -12.34 -0.05 -16.72
CA ILE A 104 -11.46 -1.22 -16.84
C ILE A 104 -11.99 -2.16 -17.93
N ARG A 105 -13.30 -2.43 -17.94
CA ARG A 105 -13.97 -3.19 -19.00
C ARG A 105 -13.70 -2.63 -20.38
N SER A 106 -13.97 -1.34 -20.59
CA SER A 106 -13.79 -0.70 -21.90
C SER A 106 -12.33 -0.78 -22.37
N HIS A 107 -11.37 -0.72 -21.45
CA HIS A 107 -9.98 -0.97 -21.79
C HIS A 107 -9.75 -2.42 -22.22
N TYR A 108 -10.21 -3.39 -21.42
CA TYR A 108 -10.07 -4.82 -21.70
C TYR A 108 -10.72 -5.24 -23.02
N GLU A 109 -11.94 -4.80 -23.32
CA GLU A 109 -12.63 -5.11 -24.59
C GLU A 109 -11.85 -4.64 -25.84
N ARG A 110 -11.01 -3.60 -25.69
CA ARG A 110 -10.18 -3.08 -26.79
C ARG A 110 -8.83 -3.79 -26.91
N THR A 111 -8.27 -4.31 -25.82
CA THR A 111 -6.87 -4.79 -25.79
C THR A 111 -6.70 -6.27 -25.48
N GLY A 112 -7.69 -6.91 -24.85
CA GLY A 112 -7.56 -8.25 -24.28
C GLY A 112 -6.57 -8.34 -23.11
N ASP A 113 -6.13 -7.21 -22.56
CA ASP A 113 -5.02 -7.16 -21.60
C ASP A 113 -5.48 -7.48 -20.16
N LEU A 114 -5.27 -8.73 -19.74
CA LEU A 114 -5.59 -9.23 -18.40
C LEU A 114 -4.71 -8.62 -17.31
N GLU A 115 -3.50 -8.18 -17.62
CA GLU A 115 -2.65 -7.49 -16.64
C GLU A 115 -3.24 -6.14 -16.28
N MET A 116 -3.77 -5.39 -17.26
CA MET A 116 -4.47 -4.13 -16.99
C MET A 116 -5.77 -4.33 -16.20
N VAL A 117 -6.40 -5.50 -16.29
CA VAL A 117 -7.54 -5.86 -15.42
C VAL A 117 -7.07 -6.04 -13.98
N MET A 118 -5.99 -6.80 -13.75
CA MET A 118 -5.43 -6.99 -12.41
C MET A 118 -4.94 -5.69 -11.80
N VAL A 119 -4.32 -4.82 -12.60
CA VAL A 119 -4.00 -3.47 -12.16
C VAL A 119 -5.29 -2.74 -11.78
N GLY A 120 -6.25 -2.60 -12.69
CA GLY A 120 -7.49 -1.87 -12.38
C GLY A 120 -8.25 -2.36 -11.14
N MET A 121 -8.25 -3.67 -10.87
CA MET A 121 -8.96 -4.28 -9.73
C MET A 121 -8.15 -4.25 -8.42
N ILE A 122 -6.83 -4.40 -8.49
CA ILE A 122 -5.97 -4.62 -7.33
C ILE A 122 -4.88 -3.54 -7.26
N ASP A 123 -4.00 -3.46 -8.26
CA ASP A 123 -2.84 -2.55 -8.20
C ASP A 123 -3.16 -1.10 -8.56
N ARG A 124 -2.59 -0.14 -7.84
CA ARG A 124 -2.86 1.30 -8.03
C ARG A 124 -4.23 1.77 -7.57
N THR A 125 -4.98 0.95 -6.84
CA THR A 125 -5.87 1.50 -5.82
C THR A 125 -5.00 1.81 -4.61
N SER A 126 -5.00 3.07 -4.14
CA SER A 126 -4.31 3.44 -2.90
C SER A 126 -4.75 2.57 -1.72
N CYS A 127 -5.97 2.04 -1.79
CA CYS A 127 -6.59 1.20 -0.77
C CYS A 127 -5.94 -0.19 -0.65
N HIS A 128 -5.51 -0.83 -1.75
CA HIS A 128 -4.82 -2.13 -1.67
C HIS A 128 -3.49 -1.99 -0.94
N TYR A 129 -2.71 -0.95 -1.25
CA TYR A 129 -1.43 -0.67 -0.55
C TYR A 129 -1.60 -0.28 0.92
N GLN A 130 -2.75 0.28 1.28
CA GLN A 130 -3.08 0.58 2.68
C GLN A 130 -3.50 -0.67 3.47
N LEU A 131 -4.01 -1.69 2.78
CA LEU A 131 -4.48 -2.92 3.39
C LEU A 131 -3.41 -4.02 3.41
N ILE A 132 -2.62 -4.14 2.34
CA ILE A 132 -1.65 -5.21 2.10
C ILE A 132 -0.25 -4.61 1.94
N PHE A 133 0.71 -5.05 2.76
CA PHE A 133 2.08 -4.51 2.74
C PHE A 133 2.92 -5.04 1.58
N GLU A 134 2.79 -6.33 1.26
CA GLU A 134 3.55 -6.99 0.21
C GLU A 134 2.62 -7.73 -0.73
N THR A 135 2.74 -7.44 -2.02
CA THR A 135 2.02 -8.14 -3.08
C THR A 135 3.01 -8.62 -4.12
N GLU A 136 2.99 -9.92 -4.38
CA GLU A 136 3.68 -10.52 -5.51
C GLU A 136 2.87 -10.24 -6.78
N SER A 137 3.48 -9.52 -7.73
CA SER A 137 2.84 -9.18 -9.00
C SER A 137 3.52 -9.87 -10.18
N LYS A 138 2.72 -10.62 -10.95
CA LYS A 138 3.09 -11.24 -12.23
C LYS A 138 1.98 -10.96 -13.25
N PRO A 139 2.23 -11.05 -14.57
CA PRO A 139 1.19 -10.79 -15.57
C PRO A 139 -0.10 -11.57 -15.30
N GLY A 140 -1.20 -10.85 -15.06
CA GLY A 140 -2.52 -11.42 -14.79
C GLY A 140 -2.66 -12.13 -13.43
N TYR A 141 -1.68 -12.04 -12.54
CA TYR A 141 -1.63 -12.77 -11.26
C TYR A 141 -1.17 -11.87 -10.11
N ARG A 142 -1.82 -12.04 -8.95
CA ARG A 142 -1.43 -11.38 -7.70
C ARG A 142 -1.48 -12.37 -6.55
N ALA A 143 -0.54 -12.27 -5.62
CA ALA A 143 -0.56 -13.04 -4.38
C ALA A 143 -0.07 -12.21 -3.20
N TRP A 144 -0.62 -12.47 -2.02
CA TRP A 144 -0.27 -11.74 -0.80
C TRP A 144 -0.59 -12.56 0.45
N GLN A 145 -0.08 -12.09 1.59
CA GLN A 145 -0.44 -12.57 2.92
C GLN A 145 -1.78 -11.95 3.35
N SER A 146 -2.73 -12.78 3.79
CA SER A 146 -3.99 -12.28 4.35
C SER A 146 -3.74 -11.32 5.53
N PRO A 147 -4.37 -10.12 5.57
CA PRO A 147 -4.13 -9.11 6.60
C PRO A 147 -5.01 -9.31 7.85
N TRP A 148 -5.90 -10.30 7.87
CA TRP A 148 -6.99 -10.37 8.84
C TRP A 148 -6.61 -11.07 10.15
N SER A 149 -5.81 -12.14 10.08
CA SER A 149 -5.50 -13.07 11.18
C SER A 149 -5.18 -12.39 12.51
N ARG A 150 -4.28 -11.41 12.49
CA ARG A 150 -3.76 -10.75 13.70
C ARG A 150 -4.86 -9.96 14.42
N VAL A 151 -5.58 -9.11 13.70
CA VAL A 151 -6.68 -8.32 14.27
C VAL A 151 -7.86 -9.22 14.64
N LEU A 152 -8.22 -10.20 13.81
CA LEU A 152 -9.27 -11.18 14.12
C LEU A 152 -8.96 -11.94 15.40
N THR A 153 -7.72 -12.38 15.59
CA THR A 153 -7.30 -13.11 16.80
C THR A 153 -7.61 -12.31 18.07
N GLN A 154 -7.30 -11.02 18.09
CA GLN A 154 -7.55 -10.18 19.27
C GLN A 154 -9.01 -9.79 19.42
N THR A 155 -9.64 -9.36 18.33
CA THR A 155 -11.02 -8.88 18.38
C THR A 155 -12.03 -10.00 18.66
N ARG A 156 -11.77 -11.24 18.22
CA ARG A 156 -12.55 -12.42 18.62
C ARG A 156 -12.45 -12.72 20.11
N ARG A 157 -11.25 -12.61 20.70
CA ARG A 157 -11.06 -12.79 22.16
C ARG A 157 -11.87 -11.79 22.98
N LEU A 158 -12.03 -10.57 22.45
CA LEU A 158 -12.83 -9.52 23.07
C LEU A 158 -14.33 -9.61 22.76
N GLY A 159 -14.76 -10.58 21.95
CA GLY A 159 -16.16 -10.73 21.53
C GLY A 159 -16.66 -9.64 20.57
N GLN A 160 -15.75 -8.91 19.90
CA GLN A 160 -16.10 -7.87 18.93
C GLN A 160 -16.46 -8.45 17.56
N HIS A 161 -15.84 -9.57 17.18
CA HIS A 161 -16.11 -10.30 15.94
C HIS A 161 -16.20 -11.80 16.24
N ASP A 162 -16.94 -12.54 15.41
CA ASP A 162 -17.02 -14.00 15.46
C ASP A 162 -16.55 -14.67 14.14
N MET A 163 -16.37 -13.88 13.07
CA MET A 163 -15.90 -14.35 11.77
C MET A 163 -14.52 -14.99 11.84
N THR A 164 -14.36 -16.11 11.14
CA THR A 164 -13.08 -16.75 10.83
C THR A 164 -12.39 -16.01 9.68
N GLU A 165 -11.08 -16.18 9.58
CA GLU A 165 -10.34 -15.62 8.46
C GLU A 165 -10.75 -16.24 7.11
N ALA A 166 -11.18 -17.51 7.12
CA ALA A 166 -11.74 -18.16 5.93
C ALA A 166 -13.07 -17.53 5.48
N GLU A 167 -13.97 -17.21 6.41
CA GLU A 167 -15.20 -16.46 6.10
C GLU A 167 -14.88 -15.07 5.53
N VAL A 168 -13.89 -14.38 6.10
CA VAL A 168 -13.48 -13.07 5.60
C VAL A 168 -12.84 -13.16 4.22
N HIS A 169 -12.02 -14.18 3.96
CA HIS A 169 -11.44 -14.44 2.64
C HIS A 169 -12.51 -14.71 1.59
N ASP A 170 -13.52 -15.52 1.94
CA ASP A 170 -14.62 -15.83 1.04
C ASP A 170 -15.42 -14.58 0.67
N ILE A 171 -15.78 -13.74 1.64
CA ILE A 171 -16.50 -12.48 1.40
C ILE A 171 -15.62 -11.48 0.63
N TRP A 172 -14.47 -11.13 1.19
CA TRP A 172 -13.68 -9.97 0.77
C TRP A 172 -12.84 -10.21 -0.48
N VAL A 173 -12.32 -11.43 -0.65
CA VAL A 173 -11.45 -11.75 -1.78
C VAL A 173 -12.22 -12.52 -2.84
N ARG A 174 -12.91 -13.61 -2.47
CA ARG A 174 -13.57 -14.45 -3.49
C ARG A 174 -14.81 -13.80 -4.06
N GLN A 175 -15.85 -13.61 -3.26
CA GLN A 175 -17.15 -13.14 -3.73
C GLN A 175 -17.07 -11.72 -4.29
N ARG A 176 -16.44 -10.80 -3.53
CA ARG A 176 -16.28 -9.40 -3.94
C ARG A 176 -15.47 -9.23 -5.22
N LEU A 177 -14.29 -9.86 -5.35
CA LEU A 177 -13.50 -9.71 -6.59
C LEU A 177 -14.15 -10.44 -7.77
N GLN A 178 -14.83 -11.56 -7.54
CA GLN A 178 -15.61 -12.23 -8.57
C GLN A 178 -16.75 -11.31 -9.08
N ALA A 179 -17.42 -10.59 -8.18
CA ALA A 179 -18.45 -9.63 -8.56
C ALA A 179 -17.87 -8.49 -9.43
N TYR A 180 -16.64 -8.04 -9.15
CA TYR A 180 -15.94 -7.06 -9.98
C TYR A 180 -15.57 -7.63 -11.35
N ALA A 181 -15.02 -8.85 -11.39
CA ALA A 181 -14.68 -9.57 -12.61
C ALA A 181 -15.91 -9.74 -13.53
N ASN A 182 -17.08 -10.04 -12.96
CA ASN A 182 -18.33 -10.17 -13.70
C ASN A 182 -18.74 -8.87 -14.41
N VAL A 183 -18.55 -7.71 -13.76
CA VAL A 183 -18.82 -6.41 -14.38
C VAL A 183 -17.81 -6.11 -15.49
N ILE A 184 -16.54 -6.48 -15.28
CA ILE A 184 -15.46 -6.28 -16.25
C ILE A 184 -15.61 -7.20 -17.47
N GLY A 185 -16.18 -8.39 -17.27
CA GLY A 185 -16.38 -9.39 -18.32
C GLY A 185 -15.24 -10.41 -18.44
N VAL A 186 -14.46 -10.62 -17.38
CA VAL A 186 -13.37 -11.61 -17.34
C VAL A 186 -13.71 -12.77 -16.39
N GLY A 187 -12.98 -13.87 -16.52
CA GLY A 187 -12.92 -14.91 -15.50
C GLY A 187 -11.93 -14.57 -14.39
N LEU A 188 -12.14 -15.13 -13.21
CA LEU A 188 -11.23 -15.00 -12.07
C LEU A 188 -11.02 -16.36 -11.43
N GLU A 189 -9.77 -16.75 -11.25
CA GLU A 189 -9.39 -17.86 -10.39
C GLU A 189 -8.89 -17.28 -9.07
N VAL A 190 -9.44 -17.76 -7.95
CA VAL A 190 -9.04 -17.33 -6.61
C VAL A 190 -8.70 -18.57 -5.79
N SER A 191 -7.59 -18.52 -5.06
CA SER A 191 -7.18 -19.62 -4.20
C SER A 191 -8.11 -19.80 -3.01
N GLU A 192 -8.10 -21.00 -2.42
CA GLU A 192 -8.47 -21.12 -1.01
C GLU A 192 -7.50 -20.32 -0.13
N LEU A 193 -7.89 -20.09 1.12
CA LEU A 193 -6.96 -19.58 2.14
C LEU A 193 -5.93 -20.67 2.45
N GLY A 194 -4.64 -20.40 2.18
CA GLY A 194 -3.56 -21.33 2.54
C GLY A 194 -3.42 -21.48 4.05
N ASP A 195 -2.81 -22.58 4.50
CA ASP A 195 -2.52 -22.82 5.93
C ASP A 195 -1.57 -21.75 6.52
N ASP A 196 -0.75 -21.14 5.67
CA ASP A 196 0.13 -20.01 6.00
C ASP A 196 -0.60 -18.65 5.90
N GLY A 197 -1.88 -18.64 5.55
CA GLY A 197 -2.69 -17.44 5.31
C GLY A 197 -2.41 -16.75 3.98
N ARG A 198 -1.62 -17.37 3.08
CA ARG A 198 -1.33 -16.80 1.76
C ARG A 198 -2.50 -17.06 0.81
N VAL A 199 -2.79 -16.06 -0.03
CA VAL A 199 -3.85 -16.12 -1.04
C VAL A 199 -3.34 -15.64 -2.38
N TRP A 200 -4.01 -16.06 -3.46
CA TRP A 200 -3.72 -15.56 -4.80
C TRP A 200 -4.97 -15.43 -5.67
N VAL A 201 -4.86 -14.55 -6.66
CA VAL A 201 -5.88 -14.24 -7.64
C VAL A 201 -5.25 -14.21 -9.03
N ARG A 202 -5.95 -14.77 -10.03
CA ARG A 202 -5.56 -14.72 -11.44
C ARG A 202 -6.74 -14.34 -12.32
N ALA A 203 -6.55 -13.32 -13.15
CA ALA A 203 -7.50 -13.02 -14.21
C ALA A 203 -7.29 -13.98 -15.39
N VAL A 204 -8.39 -14.50 -15.92
CA VAL A 204 -8.41 -15.40 -17.09
C VAL A 204 -9.46 -14.92 -18.09
N GLU A 205 -9.32 -15.34 -19.35
CA GLU A 205 -10.38 -15.14 -20.33
C GLU A 205 -11.65 -15.87 -19.90
N ARG A 206 -12.81 -15.25 -20.09
CA ARG A 206 -14.09 -15.78 -19.59
C ARG A 206 -14.43 -17.15 -20.19
N ASP A 207 -14.05 -17.37 -21.44
CA ASP A 207 -14.30 -18.62 -22.16
C ASP A 207 -13.36 -19.76 -21.72
N ALA A 208 -12.26 -19.46 -21.03
CA ALA A 208 -11.34 -20.47 -20.49
C ALA A 208 -11.91 -21.20 -19.25
N LEU A 209 -12.87 -20.59 -18.53
CA LEU A 209 -13.50 -21.19 -17.37
C LEU A 209 -14.57 -22.24 -17.73
N THR A 210 -15.20 -22.14 -18.91
CA THR A 210 -16.22 -23.08 -19.37
C THR A 210 -15.64 -24.29 -20.10
N ALA A 211 -14.40 -24.22 -20.58
CA ALA A 211 -13.71 -25.35 -21.25
C ALA A 211 -13.11 -26.37 -20.27
N GLY A 212 -13.11 -26.07 -18.96
CA GLY A 212 -12.56 -26.92 -17.89
C GLY A 212 -13.61 -27.58 -16.99
N GLN A 213 -14.90 -27.48 -17.32
CA GLN A 213 -16.02 -28.19 -16.68
C GLN A 213 -16.57 -29.27 -17.60
#